data_AF-A0A382Z2P6-F1
#
_entry.id   AF-A0A382Z2P6-F1
#
_cell.length_a   1.000
_cell.length_b   1.000
_cell.length_c   1.000
_cell.angle_alpha   90.00
_cell.angle_beta   90.00
_cell.angle_gamma   90.00
#
_symmetry.space_group_name_H-M   'P 1'
#
loop_
_entity.id
_entity.type
_entity.pdbx_description
1 polymer ?
#
loop_
_entity_poly.entity_id
_entity_poly.type
_entity_poly.pdbx_seq_one_letter_code
_entity_poly.pdbx_strand_id
1 'polypeptide(L)'
;MCISNLSEHRSKWLAVPWTLVIVVFVLAVDQFSKVSVATNLGFGQSIPEAGFFRLTYVTNSGMAFGLFPHYTPIPTIATLLGIIVLFAFYRTRAARNKLLR
;
A
#
# COMPACT_ATOMS: atom_id res chain seq x y z
N MET A 1 -47.73 -10.83 8.84
CA MET A 1 -47.10 -9.87 9.76
C MET A 1 -45.67 -10.36 10.03
N CYS A 2 -44.69 -9.45 10.00
CA CYS A 2 -43.24 -9.66 10.13
C CYS A 2 -42.47 -10.25 8.93
N ILE A 3 -42.23 -9.42 7.90
CA ILE A 3 -40.98 -9.46 7.14
C ILE A 3 -40.22 -8.18 7.49
N SER A 4 -39.34 -8.24 8.49
CA SER A 4 -38.46 -7.13 8.82
C SER A 4 -37.20 -7.62 9.53
N ASN A 5 -36.36 -8.45 8.87
CA ASN A 5 -35.00 -8.64 9.38
C ASN A 5 -33.93 -9.14 8.40
N LEU A 6 -33.93 -8.67 7.14
CA LEU A 6 -32.85 -8.99 6.19
C LEU A 6 -32.05 -7.77 5.71
N SER A 7 -32.14 -6.62 6.39
CA SER A 7 -31.50 -5.36 5.96
C SER A 7 -30.21 -4.98 6.68
N GLU A 8 -29.62 -5.86 7.49
CA GLU A 8 -28.47 -5.49 8.33
C GLU A 8 -27.07 -5.91 7.81
N HIS A 9 -26.95 -6.34 6.56
CA HIS A 9 -25.65 -6.55 5.92
C HIS A 9 -25.20 -5.37 5.05
N ARG A 10 -25.64 -4.15 5.40
CA ARG A 10 -25.29 -2.91 4.70
C ARG A 10 -23.88 -2.47 5.09
N SER A 11 -22.91 -2.84 4.25
CA SER A 11 -21.67 -2.10 4.02
C SER A 11 -20.81 -1.75 5.26
N LYS A 12 -20.34 -2.77 6.00
CA LYS A 12 -19.20 -2.59 6.93
C LYS A 12 -17.92 -2.13 6.21
N TRP A 13 -17.84 -2.27 4.89
CA TRP A 13 -16.69 -1.91 4.05
C TRP A 13 -16.41 -0.40 3.91
N LEU A 14 -17.38 0.47 4.22
CA LEU A 14 -17.22 1.93 4.11
C LEU A 14 -16.91 2.62 5.44
N ALA A 15 -16.96 1.90 6.57
CA ALA A 15 -16.77 2.45 7.91
C ALA A 15 -15.80 1.59 8.73
N VAL A 16 -14.59 1.35 8.21
CA VAL A 16 -13.53 0.71 8.99
C VAL A 16 -12.50 1.77 9.37
N PRO A 17 -12.73 2.56 10.43
CA PRO A 17 -11.77 3.57 10.91
C PRO A 17 -10.38 2.96 11.17
N TRP A 18 -10.34 1.68 11.54
CA TRP A 18 -9.10 0.93 11.72
C TRP A 18 -8.24 0.83 10.46
N THR A 19 -8.83 0.75 9.28
CA THR A 19 -8.04 0.71 8.03
C THR A 19 -7.27 2.01 7.83
N LEU A 20 -7.90 3.16 8.10
CA LEU A 20 -7.22 4.45 8.00
C LEU A 20 -6.11 4.59 9.05
N VAL A 21 -6.36 4.12 10.28
CA VAL A 21 -5.33 4.09 11.33
C VAL A 21 -4.14 3.24 10.89
N ILE A 22 -4.37 2.06 10.32
CA ILE A 22 -3.31 1.18 9.81
C ILE A 22 -2.54 1.86 8.68
N VAL A 23 -3.23 2.48 7.71
CA VAL A 23 -2.58 3.18 6.60
C VAL A 23 -1.68 4.30 7.12
N VAL A 24 -2.18 5.15 8.02
CA VAL A 24 -1.40 6.24 8.61
C VAL A 24 -0.21 5.70 9.40
N PHE A 25 -0.41 4.66 10.20
CA PHE A 25 0.65 4.02 10.97
C PHE A 25 1.75 3.45 10.08
N VAL A 26 1.40 2.71 9.03
CA VAL A 26 2.35 2.14 8.08
C VAL A 26 3.13 3.24 7.36
N LEU A 27 2.47 4.30 6.91
CA LEU A 27 3.13 5.45 6.29
C LEU A 27 4.08 6.17 7.26
N ALA A 28 3.66 6.34 8.51
CA ALA A 28 4.50 6.96 9.54
C ALA A 28 5.76 6.13 9.81
N VAL A 29 5.63 4.80 9.98
CA VAL A 29 6.77 3.90 10.20
C VAL A 29 7.68 3.85 8.98
N ASP A 30 7.13 3.80 7.76
CA ASP A 30 7.89 3.83 6.51
C ASP A 30 8.74 5.11 6.39
N GLN A 31 8.14 6.28 6.60
CA GLN A 31 8.86 7.54 6.49
C GLN A 31 9.85 7.74 7.65
N PHE A 32 9.46 7.40 8.88
CA PHE A 32 10.34 7.49 10.04
C PHE A 32 11.60 6.62 9.88
N SER A 33 11.43 5.37 9.43
CA SER A 33 12.57 4.47 9.20
C SER A 33 13.50 4.98 8.11
N LYS A 34 12.97 5.49 6.98
CA LYS A 34 13.77 6.11 5.91
C LYS A 34 14.55 7.32 6.39
N VAL A 35 13.91 8.23 7.12
CA VAL A 35 14.57 9.41 7.69
C VAL A 35 15.65 8.99 8.68
N SER A 36 15.37 8.04 9.57
CA SER A 36 16.34 7.55 10.56
C SER A 36 17.57 6.96 9.88
N VAL A 37 17.40 6.17 8.82
CA VAL A 37 18.53 5.60 8.06
C VAL A 37 19.32 6.72 7.35
N ALA A 38 18.63 7.63 6.66
CA ALA A 38 19.28 8.69 5.89
C ALA A 38 20.03 9.73 6.76
N THR A 39 19.62 9.92 8.03
CA THR A 39 20.28 10.87 8.94
C THR A 39 21.39 10.27 9.78
N ASN A 40 21.37 8.95 10.03
CA ASN A 40 22.32 8.29 10.93
C ASN A 40 23.36 7.42 10.21
N LEU A 41 23.14 7.06 8.93
CA LEU A 41 24.07 6.25 8.14
C LEU A 41 24.54 7.03 6.91
N GLY A 42 25.81 6.86 6.55
CA GLY A 42 26.35 7.27 5.24
C GLY A 42 25.89 6.34 4.12
N PHE A 43 25.87 6.82 2.88
CA PHE A 43 25.48 6.00 1.72
C PHE A 43 26.35 4.74 1.61
N GLY A 44 25.72 3.57 1.51
CA GLY A 44 26.38 2.26 1.51
C GLY A 44 26.78 1.74 2.89
N GLN A 45 26.74 2.57 3.94
CA GLN A 45 27.02 2.13 5.31
C GLN A 45 25.96 1.14 5.77
N SER A 46 26.38 0.13 6.53
CA SER A 46 25.49 -0.84 7.17
C SER A 46 25.71 -0.92 8.67
N ILE A 47 24.65 -1.15 9.43
CA ILE A 47 24.72 -1.48 10.86
C ILE A 47 23.90 -2.76 11.13
N PRO A 48 24.48 -3.80 11.76
CA PRO A 48 25.91 -3.98 12.01
C PRO A 48 26.71 -4.12 10.69
N GLU A 49 28.04 -3.97 10.77
CA GLU A 49 28.94 -4.07 9.62
C GLU A 49 29.07 -5.48 9.05
N ALA A 50 28.62 -6.50 9.79
CA ALA A 50 28.66 -7.91 9.42
C ALA A 50 27.47 -8.67 10.02
N GLY A 51 27.11 -9.80 9.42
CA GLY A 51 26.00 -10.65 9.85
C GLY A 51 24.88 -10.79 8.81
N PHE A 52 23.88 -11.62 9.13
CA PHE A 52 22.76 -11.94 8.24
C PHE A 52 21.78 -10.77 8.07
N PHE A 53 21.47 -10.07 9.17
CA PHE A 53 20.55 -8.94 9.16
C PHE A 53 21.33 -7.63 9.28
N ARG A 54 21.15 -6.74 8.31
CA ARG A 54 21.88 -5.47 8.22
C ARG A 54 20.92 -4.37 7.81
N LEU A 55 20.98 -3.25 8.51
CA LEU A 55 20.33 -2.02 8.09
C LEU A 55 21.34 -1.23 7.26
N THR A 56 21.12 -1.15 5.95
CA THR A 56 22.03 -0.49 5.01
C THR A 56 21.36 0.73 4.39
N TYR A 57 22.05 1.86 4.35
CA TYR A 57 21.57 3.00 3.58
C TYR A 57 21.86 2.78 2.10
N VAL A 58 20.81 2.51 1.33
CA VAL A 58 20.83 2.48 -0.14
C VAL A 58 19.71 3.34 -0.69
N THR A 59 19.89 3.83 -1.92
CA THR A 59 18.83 4.52 -2.67
C THR A 59 18.49 3.70 -3.91
N ASN A 60 17.21 3.64 -4.25
CA ASN A 60 16.73 3.00 -5.47
C ASN A 60 16.04 4.07 -6.33
N SER A 61 16.71 4.50 -7.40
CA SER A 61 16.17 5.47 -8.38
C SER A 61 15.25 4.83 -9.42
N GLY A 62 15.08 3.51 -9.39
CA GLY A 62 14.19 2.74 -10.24
C GLY A 62 13.14 1.95 -9.45
N MET A 63 12.56 0.93 -10.08
CA MET A 63 11.65 -0.04 -9.48
C MET A 63 12.41 -1.15 -8.72
N ALA A 64 11.71 -2.22 -8.34
CA ALA A 64 12.35 -3.44 -7.84
C ALA A 64 13.49 -3.89 -8.78
N PHE A 65 14.62 -4.32 -8.20
CA PHE A 65 15.83 -4.73 -8.92
C PHE A 65 16.51 -3.66 -9.78
N GLY A 66 16.20 -2.37 -9.56
CA GLY A 66 16.81 -1.27 -10.31
C GLY A 66 16.27 -1.13 -11.74
N LEU A 67 15.13 -1.73 -12.06
CA LEU A 67 14.48 -1.58 -13.37
C LEU A 67 14.01 -0.12 -13.57
N PHE A 68 14.17 0.41 -14.79
CA PHE A 68 13.78 1.79 -15.15
C PHE A 68 14.42 2.88 -14.27
N PRO A 69 15.76 2.89 -14.12
CA PRO A 69 16.45 3.88 -13.30
C PRO A 69 16.22 5.29 -13.86
N HIS A 70 15.97 6.26 -12.99
CA HIS A 70 15.71 7.67 -13.34
C HIS A 70 14.40 7.94 -14.11
N TYR A 71 13.57 6.93 -14.36
CA TYR A 71 12.27 7.07 -15.03
C TYR A 71 11.12 6.89 -14.03
N THR A 72 10.96 7.84 -13.10
CA THR A 72 9.89 7.86 -12.10
C THR A 72 8.45 7.84 -12.64
N PRO A 73 8.13 8.34 -13.86
CA PRO A 73 6.74 8.32 -14.35
C PRO A 73 6.20 6.90 -14.62
N ILE A 74 7.05 5.97 -15.06
CA ILE A 74 6.62 4.61 -15.48
C ILE A 74 5.98 3.82 -14.31
N PRO A 75 6.67 3.58 -13.18
CA PRO A 75 6.05 2.92 -12.02
C PRO A 75 4.82 3.64 -11.49
N THR A 76 4.85 4.98 -11.52
CA THR A 76 3.76 5.80 -11.04
C THR A 76 2.49 5.58 -11.87
N ILE A 77 2.61 5.66 -13.19
CA ILE A 77 1.51 5.39 -14.12
C ILE A 77 1.03 3.96 -13.99
N ALA A 78 1.95 2.98 -13.93
CA ALA A 78 1.60 1.57 -13.77
C ALA A 78 0.79 1.32 -12.48
N THR A 79 1.18 1.95 -11.38
CA THR A 79 0.48 1.85 -10.08
C THR A 79 -0.91 2.48 -10.16
N LEU A 80 -1.04 3.68 -10.74
CA LEU A 80 -2.32 4.35 -10.93
C LEU A 80 -3.28 3.52 -11.80
N LEU A 81 -2.77 2.96 -12.92
CA LEU A 81 -3.53 2.06 -13.77
C LEU A 81 -3.98 0.81 -13.01
N GLY A 82 -3.10 0.19 -12.22
CA GLY A 82 -3.44 -0.94 -11.38
C GLY A 82 -4.57 -0.63 -10.39
N ILE A 83 -4.52 0.53 -9.74
CA ILE A 83 -5.59 0.99 -8.83
C ILE A 83 -6.91 1.18 -9.57
N ILE A 84 -6.90 1.80 -10.76
CA ILE A 84 -8.10 2.00 -11.58
C ILE A 84 -8.72 0.65 -11.97
N VAL A 85 -7.91 -0.28 -12.46
CA VAL A 85 -8.35 -1.64 -12.83
C VAL A 85 -8.95 -2.35 -11.62
N LEU A 86 -8.27 -2.31 -10.48
CA LEU A 86 -8.73 -2.94 -9.24
C LEU A 86 -10.07 -2.33 -8.79
N PHE A 87 -10.18 -1.00 -8.82
CA PHE A 87 -11.41 -0.30 -8.48
C PHE A 87 -12.56 -0.69 -9.41
N ALA A 88 -12.34 -0.68 -10.74
CA ALA A 88 -13.34 -1.09 -11.72
C ALA A 88 -13.79 -2.56 -11.54
N PHE A 89 -12.84 -3.45 -11.27
CA PHE A 89 -13.12 -4.86 -10.98
C PHE A 89 -14.00 -5.04 -9.74
N TYR A 90 -13.69 -4.34 -8.64
CA TYR A 90 -14.50 -4.42 -7.42
C TYR A 90 -15.90 -3.79 -7.61
N ARG A 91 -16.00 -2.69 -8.37
CA ARG A 91 -17.28 -2.04 -8.67
C ARG A 91 -18.19 -2.93 -9.51
N THR A 92 -17.66 -3.55 -10.56
CA THR A 92 -18.43 -4.46 -11.43
C THR A 92 -18.89 -5.71 -10.67
N ARG A 93 -18.04 -6.29 -9.82
CA ARG A 93 -18.41 -7.45 -8.99
C ARG A 93 -19.48 -7.10 -7.94
N ALA A 94 -19.36 -5.94 -7.30
CA ALA A 94 -20.36 -5.45 -6.37
C ALA A 94 -21.72 -5.20 -7.05
N ALA A 95 -21.71 -4.65 -8.28
CA ALA A 95 -22.93 -4.44 -9.07
C ALA A 95 -23.58 -5.76 -9.49
N ARG A 96 -22.80 -6.73 -9.98
CA ARG A 96 -23.30 -8.06 -10.37
C ARG A 96 -23.93 -8.81 -9.20
N ASN A 97 -23.31 -8.77 -8.02
CA ASN A 97 -23.85 -9.41 -6.81
C ASN A 97 -25.18 -8.79 -6.34
N LYS A 98 -25.48 -7.54 -6.71
CA LYS A 98 -26.81 -6.93 -6.48
C LYS A 98 -27.87 -7.37 -7.48
N LEU A 99 -27.49 -7.69 -8.71
CA LEU A 99 -28.43 -8.12 -9.77
C LEU A 99 -28.86 -9.59 -9.62
N LEU A 100 -28.05 -10.40 -8.93
CA LEU A 100 -28.30 -11.84 -8.69
C LEU A 100 -28.97 -12.14 -7.34
N ARG A 101 -29.41 -11.11 -6.62
CA ARG A 101 -30.14 -11.18 -5.34
C ARG A 101 -31.51 -10.55 -5.50
#